data_AF-A0A7V0RJ24-F1
#
_entry.id   AF-A0A7V0RJ24-F1
#
_cell.length_a   1.000
_cell.length_b   1.000
_cell.length_c   1.000
_cell.angle_alpha   90.00
_cell.angle_beta   90.00
_cell.angle_gamma   90.00
#
_symmetry.space_group_name_H-M   'P 1'
#
loop_
_entity.id
_entity.type
_entity.pdbx_description
1 polymer ?
#
loop_
_entity_poly.entity_id
_entity_poly.type
_entity_poly.pdbx_seq_one_letter_code
_entity_poly.pdbx_strand_id
1 'polypeptide(L)'
;ARRDGVPEAWLEAAKISPVYKMAMDWKIAFPLHPEYRTLPMVWYIPPLSPISSAAETGKIALDGGIPDVRSLRIPLRYLANLLTAGDEAPVASALERMLAMRAYMRAKTVDGVIDESIAERVGLTKHLIEDMYKIMAIANYEDRYVLPTSHREAGEDAFDLRGGCGFSFGNGCSGGTSDADLFGAGPRKKLTTPTEAF
;
A
#
# COMPACT_ATOMS: atom_id res chain seq x y z
N ALA A 1 18.89 -7.72 -0.09
CA ALA A 1 17.68 -8.56 -0.27
C ALA A 1 18.04 -10.04 -0.38
N ARG A 2 18.53 -10.57 -1.52
CA ARG A 2 18.94 -12.00 -1.60
C ARG A 2 20.03 -12.39 -0.58
N ARG A 3 21.04 -11.53 -0.40
CA ARG A 3 22.09 -11.71 0.61
C ARG A 3 21.57 -11.71 2.05
N ASP A 4 20.40 -11.12 2.29
CA ASP A 4 19.78 -11.00 3.61
C ASP A 4 18.73 -12.10 3.85
N GLY A 5 18.68 -13.12 2.97
CA GLY A 5 17.77 -14.26 3.10
C GLY A 5 16.32 -14.02 2.67
N VAL A 6 16.01 -12.91 1.98
CA VAL A 6 14.63 -12.64 1.51
C VAL A 6 14.25 -13.61 0.38
N PRO A 7 13.15 -14.37 0.50
CA PRO A 7 12.71 -15.33 -0.52
C PRO A 7 12.41 -14.68 -1.87
N GLU A 8 12.66 -15.39 -2.97
CA GLU A 8 12.48 -14.84 -4.32
C GLU A 8 11.01 -14.44 -4.59
N ALA A 9 10.04 -15.21 -4.08
CA ALA A 9 8.62 -14.87 -4.21
C ALA A 9 8.27 -13.50 -3.59
N TRP A 10 8.95 -13.13 -2.49
CA TRP A 10 8.78 -11.82 -1.86
C TRP A 10 9.41 -10.70 -2.69
N LEU A 11 10.54 -10.97 -3.37
CA LEU A 11 11.18 -10.01 -4.25
C LEU A 11 10.34 -9.73 -5.49
N GLU A 12 9.79 -10.76 -6.12
CA GLU A 12 8.90 -10.60 -7.27
C GLU A 12 7.61 -9.86 -6.88
N ALA A 13 7.01 -10.21 -5.74
CA ALA A 13 5.84 -9.50 -5.21
C ALA A 13 6.16 -8.01 -4.92
N ALA A 14 7.34 -7.71 -4.38
CA ALA A 14 7.75 -6.34 -4.08
C ALA A 14 7.88 -5.48 -5.35
N LYS A 15 8.35 -6.04 -6.48
CA LYS A 15 8.50 -5.31 -7.76
C LYS A 15 7.17 -4.82 -8.33
N ILE A 16 6.09 -5.55 -8.09
CA ILE A 16 4.76 -5.23 -8.61
C ILE A 16 3.82 -4.68 -7.52
N SER A 17 4.35 -4.31 -6.36
CA SER A 17 3.56 -3.92 -5.19
C SER A 17 2.75 -2.64 -5.45
N PRO A 18 1.40 -2.67 -5.29
CA PRO A 18 0.58 -1.48 -5.41
C PRO A 18 0.86 -0.47 -4.28
N VAL A 19 1.24 -0.96 -3.10
CA VAL A 19 1.57 -0.11 -1.94
C VAL A 19 2.83 0.70 -2.24
N TYR A 20 3.85 0.06 -2.82
CA TYR A 20 5.07 0.77 -3.23
C TYR A 20 4.76 1.83 -4.28
N LYS A 21 3.94 1.52 -5.29
CA LYS A 21 3.51 2.50 -6.30
C LYS A 21 2.82 3.71 -5.66
N MET A 22 1.86 3.51 -4.76
CA MET A 22 1.12 4.59 -4.11
C MET A 22 1.98 5.48 -3.20
N ALA A 23 2.86 4.87 -2.40
CA ALA A 23 3.70 5.58 -1.43
C ALA A 23 4.96 6.19 -2.06
N MET A 24 5.61 5.46 -2.97
CA MET A 24 6.93 5.80 -3.49
C MET A 24 6.91 6.41 -4.88
N ASP A 25 6.17 5.83 -5.82
CA ASP A 25 6.17 6.30 -7.22
C ASP A 25 5.23 7.50 -7.38
N TRP A 26 3.99 7.36 -6.92
CA TRP A 26 2.93 8.36 -7.09
C TRP A 26 2.84 9.37 -5.95
N LYS A 27 3.48 9.10 -4.80
CA LYS A 27 3.45 9.93 -3.58
C LYS A 27 2.03 10.40 -3.19
N ILE A 28 1.05 9.50 -3.27
CA ILE A 28 -0.34 9.79 -2.90
C ILE A 28 -0.76 9.17 -1.58
N ALA A 29 -0.02 8.19 -1.08
CA ALA A 29 -0.26 7.55 0.21
C ALA A 29 0.68 8.12 1.27
N PHE A 30 0.18 8.31 2.48
CA PHE A 30 0.92 8.86 3.62
C PHE A 30 0.72 8.02 4.88
N PRO A 31 1.72 7.94 5.77
CA PRO A 31 1.58 7.31 7.08
C PRO A 31 0.57 8.06 7.96
N LEU A 32 -0.09 7.35 8.88
CA LEU A 32 -0.93 7.97 9.90
C LEU A 32 -0.09 8.44 11.09
N HIS A 33 -0.21 9.72 11.45
CA HIS A 33 0.52 10.33 12.57
C HIS A 33 2.03 10.00 12.58
N PRO A 34 2.80 10.36 11.54
CA PRO A 34 4.24 10.10 11.50
C PRO A 34 5.01 10.73 12.67
N GLU A 35 4.47 11.77 13.30
CA GLU A 35 5.02 12.43 14.50
C GLU A 35 5.15 11.49 15.72
N TYR A 36 4.43 10.37 15.76
CA TYR A 36 4.57 9.35 16.81
C TYR A 36 5.85 8.53 16.67
N ARG A 37 6.58 8.65 15.56
CA ARG A 37 7.91 8.02 15.34
C ARG A 37 7.91 6.50 15.45
N THR A 38 6.77 5.85 15.20
CA THR A 38 6.62 4.39 15.18
C THR A 38 6.92 3.77 13.82
N LEU A 39 7.14 4.60 12.78
CA LEU A 39 7.27 4.18 11.38
C LEU A 39 6.09 3.28 10.96
N PRO A 40 4.86 3.81 10.97
CA PRO A 40 3.67 3.01 10.71
C PRO A 40 3.69 2.44 9.29
N MET A 41 3.28 1.18 9.16
CA MET A 41 3.26 0.43 7.90
C MET A 41 1.89 0.45 7.21
N VAL A 42 0.87 1.08 7.82
CA VAL A 42 -0.45 1.31 7.22
C VAL A 42 -0.55 2.76 6.78
N TRP A 43 -0.79 2.96 5.49
CA TRP A 43 -0.74 4.26 4.83
C TRP A 43 -2.11 4.59 4.21
N TYR A 44 -2.42 5.88 4.11
CA TYR A 44 -3.72 6.41 3.71
C TYR A 44 -3.58 7.38 2.55
N ILE A 45 -4.50 7.30 1.60
CA ILE A 45 -4.66 8.28 0.54
C ILE A 45 -5.65 9.35 1.05
N PRO A 46 -5.31 10.65 0.99
CA PRO A 46 -6.20 11.70 1.47
C PRO A 46 -7.48 11.76 0.61
N PRO A 47 -8.67 11.99 1.20
CA PRO A 47 -9.91 12.03 0.44
C PRO A 47 -10.06 13.35 -0.33
N LEU A 48 -10.58 13.28 -1.55
CA LEU A 48 -11.14 14.44 -2.23
C LEU A 48 -12.48 14.81 -1.60
N SER A 49 -12.75 16.10 -1.42
CA SER A 49 -14.06 16.60 -0.96
C SER A 49 -14.76 17.40 -2.05
N PRO A 50 -16.06 17.69 -1.92
CA PRO A 50 -16.70 18.70 -2.73
C PRO A 50 -16.01 20.07 -2.57
N ILE A 51 -16.23 20.95 -3.54
CA ILE A 51 -15.86 22.37 -3.42
C ILE A 51 -16.72 23.04 -2.34
N SER A 52 -16.17 24.06 -1.68
CA SER A 52 -16.92 24.87 -0.74
C SER A 52 -18.01 25.67 -1.45
N SER A 53 -19.17 25.84 -0.81
CA SER A 53 -20.31 26.61 -1.34
C SER A 53 -19.97 28.08 -1.65
N ALA A 54 -18.92 28.62 -1.04
CA ALA A 54 -18.42 29.97 -1.35
C ALA A 54 -17.73 30.07 -2.73
N ALA A 55 -17.28 28.96 -3.31
CA ALA A 55 -16.71 28.91 -4.66
C ALA A 55 -17.79 28.73 -5.75
N GLU A 56 -19.00 28.29 -5.37
CA GLU A 56 -20.14 28.13 -6.29
C GLU A 56 -20.71 29.48 -6.78
N THR A 57 -20.40 30.60 -6.12
CA THR A 57 -20.99 31.92 -6.39
C THR A 57 -20.41 32.66 -7.61
N GLY A 58 -19.79 31.93 -8.56
CA GLY A 58 -19.58 32.43 -9.93
C GLY A 58 -18.16 32.78 -10.37
N LYS A 59 -17.11 32.27 -9.70
CA LYS A 59 -15.72 32.38 -10.20
C LYS A 59 -15.00 31.07 -10.01
N ILE A 60 -15.35 30.07 -10.81
CA ILE A 60 -14.53 28.87 -10.86
C ILE A 60 -13.27 29.25 -11.64
N ALA A 61 -12.16 29.47 -10.92
CA ALA A 61 -10.84 29.41 -11.52
C ALA A 61 -10.57 27.93 -11.86
N LEU A 62 -11.22 27.45 -12.92
CA LEU A 62 -10.90 26.19 -13.55
C LEU A 62 -9.60 26.42 -14.32
N ASP A 63 -8.48 26.02 -13.76
CA ASP A 63 -7.30 25.80 -14.59
C ASP A 63 -7.54 24.49 -15.37
N GLY A 64 -8.01 24.61 -16.62
CA GLY A 64 -8.24 23.46 -17.50
C GLY A 64 -9.33 22.48 -17.04
N GLY A 65 -10.29 22.91 -16.22
CA GLY A 65 -11.38 22.05 -15.73
C GLY A 65 -11.09 21.34 -14.40
N ILE A 66 -9.94 21.59 -13.79
CA ILE A 66 -9.55 21.06 -12.47
C ILE A 66 -9.91 22.07 -11.37
N PRO A 67 -10.67 21.70 -10.33
CA PRO A 67 -10.87 22.54 -9.16
C PRO A 67 -9.56 22.78 -8.41
N ASP A 68 -9.33 24.00 -7.91
CA ASP A 68 -8.21 24.28 -7.02
C ASP A 68 -8.34 23.43 -5.73
N VAL A 69 -7.27 22.73 -5.34
CA VAL A 69 -7.22 21.92 -4.11
C VAL A 69 -7.50 22.76 -2.86
N ARG A 70 -7.18 24.05 -2.88
CA ARG A 70 -7.47 24.95 -1.76
C ARG A 70 -8.95 25.31 -1.62
N SER A 71 -9.74 25.07 -2.67
CA SER A 71 -11.20 25.31 -2.66
C SER A 71 -12.01 24.14 -2.12
N LEU A 72 -11.35 23.03 -1.79
CA LEU A 72 -11.96 21.84 -1.21
C LEU A 72 -12.56 22.17 0.17
N ARG A 73 -13.73 21.61 0.44
CA ARG A 73 -14.45 21.76 1.72
C ARG A 73 -13.65 21.27 2.93
N ILE A 74 -12.92 20.16 2.80
CA ILE A 74 -12.07 19.68 3.88
C ILE A 74 -10.81 20.56 3.94
N PRO A 75 -10.52 21.20 5.08
CA PRO A 75 -9.33 22.03 5.19
C PRO A 75 -8.05 21.23 5.00
N LEU A 76 -7.14 21.71 4.15
CA LEU A 76 -5.86 21.06 3.87
C LEU A 76 -5.02 20.86 5.15
N ARG A 77 -5.05 21.85 6.05
CA ARG A 77 -4.40 21.78 7.37
C ARG A 77 -4.87 20.59 8.21
N TYR A 78 -6.15 20.22 8.13
CA TYR A 78 -6.68 19.09 8.88
C TYR A 78 -6.05 17.77 8.41
N LEU A 79 -5.97 17.57 7.10
CA LEU A 79 -5.34 16.38 6.52
C LEU A 79 -3.82 16.36 6.78
N ALA A 80 -3.17 17.52 6.71
CA ALA A 80 -1.75 17.65 7.00
C ALA A 80 -1.42 17.24 8.44
N ASN A 81 -2.22 17.67 9.42
CA ASN A 81 -2.05 17.29 10.82
C ASN A 81 -2.20 15.78 11.04
N LEU A 82 -2.95 15.08 10.19
CA LEU A 82 -3.21 13.64 10.31
C LEU A 82 -2.13 12.79 9.61
N LEU A 83 -1.62 13.25 8.47
CA LEU A 83 -0.87 12.42 7.52
C LEU A 83 0.60 12.84 7.37
N THR A 84 0.93 14.08 7.66
CA THR A 84 2.25 14.68 7.34
C THR A 84 2.78 15.55 8.46
N ALA A 85 2.34 15.32 9.70
CA ALA A 85 2.74 16.09 10.89
C ALA A 85 2.56 17.62 10.75
N GLY A 86 1.54 18.05 9.98
CA GLY A 86 1.19 19.46 9.78
C GLY A 86 1.77 20.09 8.50
N ASP A 87 2.54 19.36 7.69
CA ASP A 87 3.02 19.85 6.40
C ASP A 87 1.96 19.71 5.29
N GLU A 88 1.47 20.84 4.78
CA GLU A 88 0.41 20.87 3.76
C GLU A 88 0.90 20.52 2.35
N ALA A 89 2.18 20.73 2.04
CA ALA A 89 2.67 20.63 0.66
C ALA A 89 2.56 19.21 0.07
N PRO A 90 2.92 18.11 0.78
CA PRO A 90 2.77 16.77 0.25
C PRO A 90 1.29 16.40 0.03
N VAL A 91 0.41 16.82 0.95
CA VAL A 91 -1.03 16.54 0.84
C VAL A 91 -1.64 17.29 -0.34
N ALA A 92 -1.26 18.57 -0.55
CA ALA A 92 -1.70 19.33 -1.72
C ALA A 92 -1.32 18.64 -3.02
N SER A 93 -0.04 18.24 -3.15
CA SER A 93 0.46 17.57 -4.34
C SER A 93 -0.26 16.24 -4.61
N ALA A 94 -0.55 15.46 -3.56
CA ALA A 94 -1.32 14.22 -3.72
C ALA A 94 -2.76 14.47 -4.22
N LEU A 95 -3.43 15.48 -3.67
CA LEU A 95 -4.79 15.86 -4.09
C LEU A 95 -4.79 16.39 -5.54
N GLU A 96 -3.80 17.21 -5.92
CA GLU A 96 -3.61 17.69 -7.29
C GLU A 96 -3.41 16.53 -8.27
N ARG A 97 -2.58 15.55 -7.91
CA ARG A 97 -2.35 14.33 -8.74
C ARG A 97 -3.63 13.53 -8.96
N MET A 98 -4.47 13.37 -7.93
CA MET A 98 -5.74 12.67 -8.08
C MET A 98 -6.75 13.46 -8.94
N LEU A 99 -6.77 14.79 -8.83
CA LEU A 99 -7.59 15.63 -9.70
C LEU A 99 -7.10 15.62 -11.15
N ALA A 100 -5.78 15.66 -11.36
CA ALA A 100 -5.17 15.53 -12.68
C ALA A 100 -5.51 14.19 -13.33
N MET A 101 -5.47 13.08 -12.58
CA MET A 101 -5.93 11.77 -13.09
C MET A 101 -7.39 11.82 -13.55
N ARG A 102 -8.29 12.45 -12.76
CA ARG A 102 -9.70 12.60 -13.16
C ARG A 102 -9.86 13.44 -14.42
N ALA A 103 -9.14 14.55 -14.53
CA ALA A 103 -9.19 15.43 -15.70
C ALA A 103 -8.61 14.76 -16.96
N TYR A 104 -7.46 14.09 -16.84
CA TYR A 104 -6.84 13.35 -17.94
C TYR A 104 -7.77 12.24 -18.45
N MET A 105 -8.36 11.46 -17.55
CA MET A 105 -9.29 10.40 -17.94
C MET A 105 -10.58 10.94 -18.55
N ARG A 106 -11.09 12.08 -18.07
CA ARG A 106 -12.21 12.79 -18.70
C ARG A 106 -11.87 13.22 -20.13
N ALA A 107 -10.74 13.90 -20.33
CA ALA A 107 -10.31 14.33 -21.67
C ALA A 107 -10.19 13.13 -22.63
N LYS A 108 -9.59 12.02 -22.16
CA LYS A 108 -9.44 10.79 -22.94
C LYS A 108 -10.78 10.12 -23.28
N THR A 109 -11.73 10.07 -22.35
CA THR A 109 -12.97 9.30 -22.50
C THR A 109 -14.14 10.09 -23.08
N VAL A 110 -14.22 11.39 -22.77
CA VAL A 110 -15.32 12.26 -23.20
C VAL A 110 -14.93 13.01 -24.45
N ASP A 111 -13.78 13.69 -24.41
CA ASP A 111 -13.34 14.57 -25.48
C ASP A 111 -12.54 13.82 -26.56
N GLY A 112 -12.11 12.57 -26.27
CA GLY A 112 -11.33 11.73 -27.17
C GLY A 112 -9.89 12.19 -27.37
N VAL A 113 -9.40 13.11 -26.52
CA VAL A 113 -8.07 13.73 -26.63
C VAL A 113 -7.17 13.21 -25.53
N ILE A 114 -5.96 12.80 -25.91
CA ILE A 114 -4.89 12.48 -24.97
C ILE A 114 -4.09 13.76 -24.72
N ASP A 115 -4.42 14.45 -23.63
CA ASP A 115 -3.71 15.67 -23.22
C ASP A 115 -2.64 15.34 -22.17
N GLU A 116 -1.41 15.15 -22.63
CA GLU A 116 -0.27 14.84 -21.75
C GLU A 116 0.13 16.01 -20.85
N SER A 117 -0.26 17.25 -21.20
CA SER A 117 0.08 18.44 -20.41
C SER A 117 -0.54 18.40 -19.00
N ILE A 118 -1.69 17.73 -18.84
CA ILE A 118 -2.35 17.56 -17.54
C ILE A 118 -1.48 16.71 -16.60
N ALA A 119 -0.80 15.69 -17.13
CA ALA A 119 0.09 14.84 -16.35
C ALA A 119 1.36 15.59 -15.95
N GLU A 120 1.96 16.31 -16.91
CA GLU A 120 3.20 17.04 -16.72
C GLU A 120 3.08 18.13 -15.65
N ARG A 121 1.93 18.82 -15.56
CA ARG A 121 1.66 19.85 -14.54
C ARG A 121 1.83 19.35 -13.10
N VAL A 122 1.49 18.09 -12.84
CA VAL A 122 1.59 17.46 -11.51
C VAL A 122 2.85 16.60 -11.34
N GLY A 123 3.76 16.67 -12.32
CA GLY A 123 5.01 15.92 -12.34
C GLY A 123 4.82 14.42 -12.57
N LEU A 124 3.73 14.01 -13.25
CA LEU A 124 3.46 12.63 -13.63
C LEU A 124 3.61 12.45 -15.13
N THR A 125 3.86 11.21 -15.55
CA THR A 125 3.80 10.83 -16.96
C THR A 125 2.42 10.26 -17.28
N LYS A 126 2.06 10.26 -18.57
CA LYS A 126 0.88 9.54 -19.08
C LYS A 126 0.79 8.11 -18.57
N HIS A 127 1.91 7.37 -18.62
CA HIS A 127 1.95 5.98 -18.16
C HIS A 127 1.65 5.85 -16.67
N LEU A 128 2.17 6.76 -15.84
CA LEU A 128 1.88 6.75 -14.41
C LEU A 128 0.41 7.07 -14.12
N ILE A 129 -0.20 8.02 -14.83
CA ILE A 129 -1.62 8.33 -14.67
C ILE A 129 -2.51 7.15 -15.10
N GLU A 130 -2.18 6.47 -16.19
CA GLU A 130 -2.93 5.29 -16.63
C GLU A 130 -2.76 4.11 -15.67
N ASP A 131 -1.57 3.92 -15.09
CA ASP A 131 -1.32 2.90 -14.05
C ASP A 131 -2.06 3.23 -12.74
N MET A 132 -2.09 4.51 -12.33
CA MET A 132 -2.92 5.00 -11.24
C MET A 132 -4.39 4.68 -11.47
N TYR A 133 -4.91 4.98 -12.66
CA TYR A 133 -6.30 4.67 -13.01
C TYR A 133 -6.58 3.16 -12.98
N LYS A 134 -5.67 2.33 -13.49
CA LYS A 134 -5.80 0.87 -13.44
C LYS A 134 -5.94 0.36 -12.00
N ILE A 135 -5.07 0.81 -11.09
CA ILE A 135 -5.05 0.29 -9.71
C ILE A 135 -6.14 0.93 -8.84
N MET A 136 -6.44 2.22 -9.01
CA MET A 136 -7.37 2.95 -8.15
C MET A 136 -8.83 2.89 -8.62
N ALA A 137 -9.07 2.86 -9.93
CA ALA A 137 -10.43 2.92 -10.49
C ALA A 137 -10.93 1.56 -10.98
N ILE A 138 -10.14 0.83 -11.78
CA ILE A 138 -10.51 -0.53 -12.22
C ILE A 138 -10.37 -1.50 -11.04
N ALA A 139 -9.22 -1.45 -10.37
CA ALA A 139 -8.97 -2.10 -9.09
C ALA A 139 -9.27 -3.61 -9.09
N ASN A 140 -8.75 -4.32 -10.09
CA ASN A 140 -8.84 -5.78 -10.17
C ASN A 140 -8.25 -6.43 -8.90
N TYR A 141 -8.70 -7.64 -8.58
CA TYR A 141 -8.32 -8.33 -7.35
C TYR A 141 -6.80 -8.58 -7.29
N GLU A 142 -6.22 -9.05 -8.40
CA GLU A 142 -4.81 -9.34 -8.55
C GLU A 142 -3.91 -8.09 -8.49
N ASP A 143 -4.42 -6.93 -8.89
CA ASP A 143 -3.68 -5.66 -8.81
C ASP A 143 -3.76 -5.05 -7.40
N ARG A 144 -4.84 -5.35 -6.65
CA ARG A 144 -5.01 -4.86 -5.26
C ARG A 144 -4.21 -5.66 -4.24
N TYR A 145 -4.15 -6.98 -4.41
CA TYR A 145 -3.59 -7.89 -3.41
C TYR A 145 -2.41 -8.67 -3.96
N VAL A 146 -1.23 -8.07 -3.82
CA VAL A 146 0.05 -8.74 -4.09
C VAL A 146 0.63 -9.23 -2.77
N LEU A 147 0.10 -10.35 -2.27
CA LEU A 147 0.49 -10.95 -1.00
C LEU A 147 1.27 -12.26 -1.25
N PRO A 148 2.61 -12.27 -1.08
CA PRO A 148 3.38 -13.50 -1.21
C PRO A 148 3.09 -14.44 -0.04
N THR A 149 3.29 -15.74 -0.24
CA THR A 149 3.18 -16.72 0.83
C THR A 149 4.25 -16.49 1.90
N SER A 150 3.86 -16.58 3.17
CA SER A 150 4.84 -16.71 4.25
C SER A 150 5.42 -18.12 4.14
N HIS A 151 6.70 -18.21 3.80
CA HIS A 151 7.44 -19.47 3.67
C HIS A 151 7.62 -20.15 5.04
N ARG A 152 6.52 -20.63 5.65
CA ARG A 152 6.48 -21.26 6.99
C ARG A 152 7.36 -22.51 7.05
N GLU A 153 7.53 -23.19 5.91
CA GLU A 153 8.40 -24.34 5.75
C GLU A 153 9.89 -24.05 6.03
N ALA A 154 10.31 -22.78 6.00
CA ALA A 154 11.69 -22.41 6.30
C ALA A 154 11.99 -22.40 7.81
N GLY A 155 10.97 -22.29 8.67
CA GLY A 155 11.13 -22.19 10.13
C GLY A 155 10.52 -23.35 10.92
N GLU A 156 9.64 -24.15 10.32
CA GLU A 156 8.91 -25.23 11.00
C GLU A 156 8.88 -26.50 10.14
N ASP A 157 8.77 -27.68 10.77
CA ASP A 157 8.54 -28.94 10.04
C ASP A 157 7.11 -28.95 9.48
N ALA A 158 6.99 -28.58 8.22
CA ALA A 158 5.72 -28.50 7.53
C ALA A 158 5.00 -29.86 7.45
N PHE A 159 5.71 -30.99 7.42
CA PHE A 159 5.10 -32.31 7.34
C PHE A 159 4.49 -32.73 8.69
N ASP A 160 5.21 -32.50 9.78
CA ASP A 160 4.72 -32.77 11.13
C ASP A 160 3.54 -31.84 11.47
N LEU A 161 3.66 -30.54 11.17
CA LEU A 161 2.58 -29.58 11.39
C LEU A 161 1.33 -29.88 10.56
N ARG A 162 1.48 -30.30 9.31
CA ARG A 162 0.33 -30.68 8.48
C ARG A 162 -0.46 -31.86 9.06
N GLY A 163 0.21 -32.79 9.73
CA GLY A 163 -0.40 -33.99 10.33
C GLY A 163 -0.93 -33.79 11.75
N GLY A 164 -0.31 -32.90 12.53
CA GLY A 164 -0.63 -32.71 13.95
C GLY A 164 -1.39 -31.41 14.28
N CYS A 165 -1.24 -30.35 13.49
CA CYS A 165 -1.76 -29.03 13.82
C CYS A 165 -3.27 -28.93 13.63
N GLY A 166 -3.98 -28.56 14.70
CA GLY A 166 -5.45 -28.48 14.76
C GLY A 166 -6.07 -29.37 15.84
N PHE A 167 -5.32 -30.37 16.35
CA PHE A 167 -5.75 -31.22 17.45
C PHE A 167 -5.25 -30.68 18.80
N SER A 168 -6.06 -29.85 19.46
CA SER A 168 -5.72 -29.20 20.73
C SER A 168 -5.91 -30.09 21.97
N PHE A 169 -5.68 -31.40 21.86
CA PHE A 169 -5.76 -32.34 22.99
C PHE A 169 -4.54 -32.23 23.95
N GLY A 170 -3.52 -31.45 23.59
CA GLY A 170 -2.33 -31.18 24.38
C GLY A 170 -1.44 -30.10 23.73
N ASN A 171 -0.18 -29.96 24.18
CA ASN A 171 0.78 -28.95 23.70
C ASN A 171 1.39 -29.29 22.31
N GLY A 172 0.72 -30.14 21.52
CA GLY A 172 1.23 -30.87 20.37
C GLY A 172 1.61 -30.02 19.16
N CYS A 173 1.17 -28.76 19.09
CA CYS A 173 1.55 -27.80 18.04
C CYS A 173 1.87 -26.38 18.56
N SER A 174 2.12 -26.25 19.86
CA SER A 174 2.45 -24.98 20.52
C SER A 174 3.93 -24.95 20.93
N GLY A 175 4.51 -23.75 20.88
CA GLY A 175 5.93 -23.47 21.10
C GLY A 175 6.34 -23.34 22.58
N GLY A 176 5.79 -24.19 23.46
CA GLY A 176 6.01 -24.12 24.91
C GLY A 176 6.65 -25.38 25.51
N THR A 177 7.25 -26.25 24.71
CA THR A 177 7.85 -27.51 25.18
C THR A 177 9.36 -27.38 25.31
N SER A 178 9.89 -27.58 26.52
CA SER A 178 11.31 -27.89 26.74
C SER A 178 11.60 -29.35 26.40
N ASP A 179 12.86 -29.67 26.08
CA ASP A 179 13.30 -31.06 25.84
C ASP A 179 13.00 -31.99 27.04
N ALA A 180 12.98 -31.44 28.25
CA ALA A 180 12.46 -32.10 29.44
C ALA A 180 10.96 -31.83 29.58
N ASP A 181 10.16 -32.88 29.51
CA ASP A 181 8.71 -32.84 29.78
C ASP A 181 8.38 -33.60 31.06
N LEU A 182 7.60 -32.96 31.95
CA LEU A 182 7.13 -33.57 33.21
C LEU A 182 6.12 -34.69 32.96
N PHE A 183 5.47 -34.69 31.80
CA PHE A 183 4.44 -35.66 31.42
C PHE A 183 4.97 -36.78 30.52
N GLY A 184 6.28 -36.83 30.27
CA GLY A 184 6.93 -37.92 29.56
C GLY A 184 6.67 -37.96 28.06
N ALA A 185 6.24 -36.86 27.44
CA ALA A 185 6.16 -36.75 25.99
C ALA A 185 7.57 -36.88 25.36
N GLY A 186 7.65 -37.62 24.25
CA GLY A 186 8.92 -37.79 23.52
C GLY A 186 9.42 -36.48 22.91
N PRO A 187 10.75 -36.32 22.73
CA PRO A 187 11.32 -35.11 22.13
C PRO A 187 10.82 -34.94 20.70
N ARG A 188 10.45 -33.70 20.33
CA ARG A 188 10.13 -33.36 18.95
C ARG A 188 11.36 -33.53 18.06
N LYS A 189 11.17 -34.06 16.85
CA LYS A 189 12.24 -34.12 15.85
C LYS A 189 12.65 -32.69 15.47
N LYS A 190 13.96 -32.40 15.55
CA LYS A 190 14.51 -31.15 15.01
C LYS A 190 14.48 -31.20 13.49
N LEU A 191 14.02 -30.12 12.87
CA LEU A 191 14.01 -29.96 11.43
C LEU A 191 15.45 -29.94 10.90
N THR A 192 15.88 -30.96 10.17
CA THR A 192 17.07 -30.91 9.33
C THR A 192 16.68 -30.36 7.98
N THR A 193 16.86 -29.06 7.76
CA THR A 193 16.74 -28.48 6.43
C THR A 193 17.92 -28.93 5.57
N PRO A 194 17.75 -29.20 4.26
CA PRO A 194 18.84 -29.60 3.36
C PRO A 194 19.90 -28.51 3.09
N THR A 195 19.97 -27.47 3.91
CA THR A 195 20.91 -26.35 3.80
C THR A 195 22.25 -26.56 4.50
N GLU A 196 22.42 -27.62 5.30
CA GLU A 196 23.74 -27.95 5.90
C GLU A 196 24.67 -28.72 4.94
N ALA A 197 24.27 -28.90 3.68
CA ALA A 197 25.03 -29.65 2.68
C ALA A 197 25.46 -28.79 1.47
N PHE A 198 25.91 -27.54 1.70
CA PHE A 198 26.78 -26.79 0.77
C PHE A 198 27.67 -25.81 1.51
#